data_AF-A0A972RYM6-F1
#
_entry.id   AF-A0A972RYM6-F1
#
_cell.length_a   1.000
_cell.length_b   1.000
_cell.length_c   1.000
_cell.angle_alpha   90.00
_cell.angle_beta   90.00
_cell.angle_gamma   90.00
#
_symmetry.space_group_name_H-M   'P 1'
#
loop_
_entity.id
_entity.type
_entity.pdbx_description
1 polymer ?
#
loop_
_entity_poly.entity_id
_entity_poly.type
_entity_poly.pdbx_seq_one_letter_code
_entity_poly.pdbx_strand_id
1 'polypeptide(L)'
;MSIFKKSLLLVLILLIIDQAIKIYIKLTFNLEEEIPIFGLSWAKIHFTENKGAAFGLLFGGDTGKLILSLFRIVAIIGLIIFLYKISKQKYPKIAIFSIALILTGAIGNILDSAFYGIIFSPSTTHSVATIFPKDGGYAPFLYGSVVDMFSFPIKITVPSWFPNWSWWPWRPDFNNKVSLFPYIFNFADATITIGVALVIIFKNKFQKTS
;
A
#
# COMPACT_ATOMS: atom_id res chain seq x y z
N MET A 1 13.23 24.96 -11.54
CA MET A 1 12.87 24.20 -10.31
C MET A 1 13.96 23.17 -9.99
N SER A 2 14.45 23.09 -8.75
CA SER A 2 15.49 22.12 -8.34
C SER A 2 15.00 20.67 -8.48
N ILE A 3 15.92 19.70 -8.61
CA ILE A 3 15.56 18.28 -8.71
C ILE A 3 14.71 17.85 -7.50
N PHE A 4 15.10 18.27 -6.30
CA PHE A 4 14.33 18.03 -5.08
C PHE A 4 12.89 18.55 -5.16
N LYS A 5 12.69 19.80 -5.61
CA LYS A 5 11.35 20.37 -5.78
C LYS A 5 10.52 19.62 -6.84
N LYS A 6 11.15 19.14 -7.92
CA LYS A 6 10.50 18.28 -8.92
C LYS A 6 10.08 16.93 -8.32
N SER A 7 10.94 16.33 -7.50
CA SER A 7 10.62 15.10 -6.78
C SER A 7 9.45 15.28 -5.80
N LEU A 8 9.41 16.39 -5.05
CA LEU A 8 8.28 16.68 -4.16
C LEU A 8 6.98 16.90 -4.92
N LEU A 9 7.02 17.57 -6.08
CA LEU A 9 5.85 17.73 -6.93
C LEU A 9 5.36 16.37 -7.45
N LEU A 10 6.26 15.48 -7.87
CA LEU A 10 5.90 14.12 -8.26
C LEU A 10 5.25 13.36 -7.10
N VAL A 11 5.83 13.41 -5.90
CA VAL A 11 5.27 12.80 -4.70
C VAL A 11 3.86 13.32 -4.44
N LEU A 12 3.66 14.64 -4.50
CA LEU A 12 2.34 15.24 -4.29
C LEU A 12 1.31 14.76 -5.32
N ILE A 13 1.66 14.72 -6.60
CA ILE A 13 0.74 14.28 -7.66
C ILE A 13 0.33 12.82 -7.46
N LEU A 14 1.30 11.94 -7.20
CA LEU A 14 1.02 10.52 -7.00
C LEU A 14 0.24 10.26 -5.69
N LEU A 15 0.48 11.05 -4.65
CA LEU A 15 -0.32 11.01 -3.42
C LEU A 15 -1.77 11.43 -3.66
N ILE A 16 -2.01 12.47 -4.45
CA ILE A 16 -3.37 12.88 -4.82
C ILE A 16 -4.09 11.75 -5.55
N ILE A 17 -3.40 11.06 -6.47
CA ILE A 17 -3.96 9.90 -7.19
C ILE A 17 -4.28 8.76 -6.21
N ASP A 18 -3.34 8.39 -5.32
CA ASP A 18 -3.56 7.35 -4.31
C ASP A 18 -4.81 7.62 -3.46
N GLN A 19 -4.87 8.81 -2.87
CA GLN A 19 -5.95 9.19 -1.97
C GLN A 19 -7.29 9.35 -2.71
N ALA A 20 -7.29 9.87 -3.94
CA ALA A 20 -8.50 9.96 -4.76
C ALA A 20 -9.09 8.57 -5.05
N ILE A 21 -8.26 7.60 -5.46
CA ILE A 21 -8.70 6.23 -5.73
C ILE A 21 -9.25 5.59 -4.45
N LYS A 22 -8.54 5.73 -3.32
CA LYS A 22 -8.97 5.16 -2.03
C LYS A 22 -10.28 5.75 -1.52
N ILE A 23 -10.44 7.07 -1.59
CA ILE A 23 -11.68 7.75 -1.21
C ILE A 23 -12.83 7.29 -2.11
N TYR A 24 -12.60 7.19 -3.42
CA TYR A 24 -13.58 6.66 -4.36
C TYR A 24 -14.04 5.26 -3.97
N ILE A 25 -13.12 4.33 -3.73
CA ILE A 25 -13.45 2.97 -3.30
C ILE A 25 -14.29 2.99 -2.02
N LYS A 26 -13.86 3.74 -1.01
CA LYS A 26 -14.55 3.79 0.30
C LYS A 26 -16.00 4.27 0.22
N LEU A 27 -16.28 5.19 -0.70
CA LEU A 27 -17.58 5.84 -0.84
C LEU A 27 -18.50 5.16 -1.86
N THR A 28 -18.01 4.17 -2.62
CA THR A 28 -18.79 3.54 -3.70
C THR A 28 -18.88 2.02 -3.61
N PHE A 29 -17.97 1.36 -2.87
CA PHE A 29 -17.97 -0.10 -2.71
C PHE A 29 -18.38 -0.50 -1.30
N ASN A 30 -19.14 -1.58 -1.20
CA ASN A 30 -19.31 -2.31 0.05
C ASN A 30 -18.05 -3.12 0.37
N LEU A 31 -17.80 -3.38 1.64
CA LEU A 31 -16.65 -4.21 2.05
C LEU A 31 -16.75 -5.60 1.41
N GLU A 32 -15.63 -6.11 0.90
CA GLU A 32 -15.52 -7.37 0.14
C GLU A 32 -16.26 -7.39 -1.21
N GLU A 33 -16.73 -6.24 -1.71
CA GLU A 33 -17.29 -6.14 -3.05
C GLU A 33 -16.19 -6.27 -4.12
N GLU A 34 -16.49 -7.08 -5.15
CA GLU A 34 -15.58 -7.36 -6.26
C GLU A 34 -16.19 -6.96 -7.61
N ILE A 35 -15.45 -6.18 -8.40
CA ILE A 35 -15.80 -5.82 -9.78
C ILE A 35 -14.64 -6.16 -10.73
N PRO A 36 -14.86 -6.94 -11.81
CA PRO A 36 -13.85 -7.21 -12.83
C PRO A 36 -13.38 -5.93 -13.54
N ILE A 37 -12.06 -5.73 -13.59
CA ILE A 37 -11.45 -4.62 -14.33
C ILE A 37 -11.60 -4.90 -15.81
N PHE A 38 -12.32 -4.03 -16.54
CA PHE A 38 -12.61 -4.20 -17.97
C PHE A 38 -13.23 -5.56 -18.34
N GLY A 39 -13.98 -6.18 -17.42
CA GLY A 39 -14.56 -7.51 -17.64
C GLY A 39 -13.56 -8.68 -17.55
N LEU A 40 -12.33 -8.44 -17.13
CA LEU A 40 -11.29 -9.46 -17.01
C LEU A 40 -11.46 -10.23 -15.69
N SER A 41 -11.67 -11.55 -15.77
CA SER A 41 -11.83 -12.40 -14.58
C SER A 41 -10.56 -12.51 -13.72
N TRP A 42 -9.39 -12.24 -14.31
CA TRP A 42 -8.08 -12.34 -13.66
C TRP A 42 -7.57 -11.01 -13.06
N ALA A 43 -8.30 -9.90 -13.25
CA ALA A 43 -7.98 -8.60 -12.68
C ALA A 43 -9.24 -7.94 -12.13
N LYS A 44 -9.29 -7.67 -10.83
CA LYS A 44 -10.48 -7.18 -10.14
C LYS A 44 -10.15 -5.98 -9.26
N ILE A 45 -11.13 -5.10 -9.11
CA ILE A 45 -11.24 -4.21 -7.97
C ILE A 45 -11.96 -5.01 -6.87
N HIS A 46 -11.28 -5.27 -5.77
CA HIS A 46 -11.80 -5.97 -4.59
C HIS A 46 -11.59 -5.07 -3.38
N PHE A 47 -12.64 -4.45 -2.88
CA PHE A 47 -12.50 -3.56 -1.73
C PHE A 47 -12.26 -4.37 -0.44
N THR A 48 -11.10 -4.17 0.19
CA THR A 48 -10.85 -4.66 1.55
C THR A 48 -10.14 -3.58 2.39
N GLU A 49 -10.19 -3.75 3.70
CA GLU A 49 -9.58 -2.84 4.66
C GLU A 49 -8.53 -3.57 5.50
N ASN A 50 -7.26 -3.22 5.27
CA ASN A 50 -6.15 -3.82 5.96
C ASN A 50 -5.85 -3.07 7.24
N LYS A 51 -6.17 -3.70 8.38
CA LYS A 51 -5.89 -3.16 9.72
C LYS A 51 -4.40 -3.15 10.08
N GLY A 52 -3.52 -3.68 9.23
CA GLY A 52 -2.15 -4.05 9.61
C GLY A 52 -2.12 -5.33 10.45
N ALA A 53 -3.12 -6.19 10.29
CA ALA A 53 -3.43 -7.32 11.18
C ALA A 53 -2.25 -8.30 11.34
N ALA A 54 -1.41 -8.48 10.32
CA ALA A 54 -0.23 -9.35 10.42
C ALA A 54 0.73 -8.91 11.54
N PHE A 55 1.05 -7.61 11.63
CA PHE A 55 1.89 -7.07 12.70
C PHE A 55 1.12 -6.89 14.01
N GLY A 56 -0.17 -6.53 13.95
CA GLY A 56 -1.03 -6.45 15.13
C GLY A 56 -1.10 -7.79 15.87
N LEU A 57 -1.33 -8.89 15.15
CA LEU A 57 -1.36 -10.24 15.73
C LEU A 57 0.00 -10.69 16.28
N LEU A 58 1.10 -10.30 15.62
CA LEU A 58 2.46 -10.62 16.07
C LEU A 58 2.91 -9.84 17.32
N PHE A 59 2.37 -8.64 17.56
CA PHE A 59 2.86 -7.71 18.61
C PHE A 59 1.76 -7.13 19.53
N GLY A 60 0.65 -7.86 19.74
CA GLY A 60 -0.32 -7.52 20.80
C GLY A 60 -1.44 -6.55 20.39
N GLY A 61 -2.06 -6.77 19.24
CA GLY A 61 -3.24 -6.05 18.74
C GLY A 61 -2.94 -4.59 18.38
N ASP A 62 -3.66 -3.68 19.04
CA ASP A 62 -3.60 -2.24 18.83
C ASP A 62 -2.21 -1.63 19.12
N THR A 63 -1.46 -2.22 20.05
CA THR A 63 -0.10 -1.76 20.36
C THR A 63 0.86 -2.05 19.20
N GLY A 64 0.78 -3.24 18.61
CA GLY A 64 1.56 -3.61 17.42
C GLY A 64 1.27 -2.70 16.22
N LYS A 65 -0.01 -2.34 16.03
CA LYS A 65 -0.42 -1.39 14.99
C LYS A 65 0.20 0.00 15.20
N LEU A 66 0.15 0.52 16.43
CA LEU A 66 0.72 1.84 16.75
C LEU A 66 2.23 1.87 16.52
N ILE A 67 2.96 0.84 16.98
CA ILE A 67 4.41 0.71 16.78
C ILE A 67 4.74 0.71 15.28
N LEU A 68 4.00 -0.04 14.47
CA LEU A 68 4.20 -0.07 13.02
C LEU A 68 3.98 1.30 12.38
N SER A 69 2.93 2.01 12.77
CA SER A 69 2.64 3.36 12.28
C SER A 69 3.74 4.36 12.66
N LEU A 70 4.23 4.32 13.91
CA LEU A 70 5.34 5.17 14.37
C LEU A 70 6.64 4.86 13.64
N PHE A 71 6.97 3.58 13.45
CA PHE A 71 8.12 3.17 12.65
C PHE A 71 8.05 3.70 11.21
N ARG A 72 6.88 3.64 10.57
CA ARG A 72 6.66 4.20 9.23
C ARG A 72 6.91 5.70 9.20
N ILE A 73 6.44 6.45 10.20
CA ILE A 73 6.69 7.90 10.30
C ILE A 73 8.19 8.19 10.36
N VAL A 74 8.94 7.47 11.21
CA VAL A 74 10.40 7.62 11.30
C VAL A 74 11.08 7.29 9.96
N ALA A 75 10.65 6.21 9.30
CA ALA A 75 11.17 5.83 7.99
C ALA A 75 10.90 6.90 6.92
N ILE A 76 9.71 7.52 6.91
CA ILE A 76 9.35 8.63 6.01
C ILE A 76 10.27 9.82 6.23
N ILE A 77 10.54 10.21 7.48
CA ILE A 77 11.48 11.30 7.80
C ILE A 77 12.87 10.97 7.23
N GLY A 78 13.35 9.75 7.47
CA GLY A 78 14.62 9.26 6.91
C GLY A 78 14.66 9.32 5.38
N LEU A 79 13.58 8.90 4.71
CA LEU A 79 13.45 8.94 3.25
C LEU A 79 13.43 10.38 2.70
N ILE A 80 12.80 11.33 3.39
CA ILE A 80 12.80 12.75 3.01
C ILE A 80 14.22 13.33 3.10
N ILE A 81 14.92 13.07 4.21
CA ILE A 81 16.31 13.51 4.40
C ILE A 81 17.21 12.89 3.33
N PHE A 82 17.02 11.58 3.07
CA PHE A 82 17.79 10.88 2.05
C PHE A 82 17.52 11.43 0.65
N LEU A 83 16.26 11.65 0.28
CA LEU A 83 15.84 12.24 -0.99
C LEU A 83 16.46 13.62 -1.18
N TYR A 84 16.47 14.45 -0.13
CA TYR A 84 17.12 15.77 -0.16
C TYR A 84 18.62 15.65 -0.44
N LYS A 85 19.31 14.76 0.29
CA LYS A 85 20.75 14.52 0.14
C LYS A 85 21.11 14.07 -1.28
N ILE A 86 20.45 13.03 -1.80
CA ILE A 86 20.76 12.49 -3.14
C ILE A 86 20.41 13.49 -4.25
N SER A 87 19.38 14.32 -4.04
CA SER A 87 19.00 15.38 -4.98
C SER A 87 20.03 16.51 -5.07
N LYS A 88 20.91 16.66 -4.08
CA LYS A 88 22.00 17.64 -4.08
C LYS A 88 23.34 17.06 -4.53
N GLN A 89 23.52 15.75 -4.42
CA GLN A 89 24.81 15.09 -4.61
C GLN A 89 25.02 14.50 -6.01
N LYS A 90 24.34 15.00 -7.06
CA LYS A 90 24.41 14.48 -8.44
C LYS A 90 24.20 12.96 -8.52
N TYR A 91 23.27 12.41 -7.75
CA TYR A 91 22.86 11.02 -8.00
C TYR A 91 22.09 10.93 -9.33
N PRO A 92 22.11 9.77 -10.01
CA PRO A 92 21.32 9.56 -11.21
C PRO A 92 19.84 9.85 -10.94
N LYS A 93 19.16 10.43 -11.93
CA LYS A 93 17.73 10.78 -11.82
C LYS A 93 16.86 9.57 -11.49
N ILE A 94 17.21 8.37 -11.98
CA ILE A 94 16.47 7.14 -11.68
C ILE A 94 16.52 6.79 -10.19
N ALA A 95 17.64 7.06 -9.50
CA ALA A 95 17.75 6.84 -8.07
C ALA A 95 16.82 7.76 -7.28
N ILE A 96 16.84 9.04 -7.64
CA ILE A 96 15.99 10.07 -7.04
C ILE A 96 14.51 9.76 -7.28
N PHE A 97 14.16 9.35 -8.51
CA PHE A 97 12.80 8.93 -8.87
C PHE A 97 12.34 7.71 -8.06
N SER A 98 13.21 6.70 -7.90
CA SER A 98 12.90 5.49 -7.14
C SER A 98 12.59 5.81 -5.68
N ILE A 99 13.40 6.65 -5.04
CA ILE A 99 13.16 7.09 -3.65
C ILE A 99 11.90 7.94 -3.54
N ALA A 100 11.60 8.78 -4.53
CA ALA A 100 10.36 9.54 -4.57
C ALA A 100 9.12 8.62 -4.65
N LEU A 101 9.17 7.53 -5.43
CA LEU A 101 8.08 6.53 -5.47
C LEU A 101 7.88 5.83 -4.13
N ILE A 102 8.96 5.35 -3.50
CA ILE A 102 8.90 4.71 -2.17
C ILE A 102 8.31 5.68 -1.14
N LEU A 103 8.79 6.93 -1.14
CA LEU A 103 8.29 7.96 -0.25
C LEU A 103 6.79 8.25 -0.46
N THR A 104 6.34 8.28 -1.72
CA THR A 104 4.92 8.46 -2.07
C THR A 104 4.07 7.39 -1.42
N GLY A 105 4.34 6.10 -1.68
CA GLY A 105 3.49 5.05 -1.14
C GLY A 105 3.58 4.93 0.38
N ALA A 106 4.75 5.20 0.97
CA ALA A 106 4.89 5.24 2.42
C ALA A 106 4.00 6.35 3.05
N ILE A 107 3.98 7.54 2.43
CA ILE A 107 3.11 8.64 2.86
C ILE A 107 1.63 8.29 2.62
N GLY A 108 1.28 7.69 1.49
CA GLY A 108 -0.12 7.33 1.19
C GLY A 108 -0.70 6.38 2.24
N ASN A 109 -0.01 5.30 2.57
CA ASN A 109 -0.49 4.33 3.57
C ASN A 109 -0.49 4.87 5.01
N ILE A 110 0.40 5.80 5.36
CA ILE A 110 0.34 6.43 6.68
C ILE A 110 -0.82 7.43 6.78
N LEU A 111 -1.22 8.09 5.69
CA LEU A 111 -2.39 8.98 5.69
C LEU A 111 -3.67 8.21 6.00
N ASP A 112 -3.87 7.05 5.39
CA ASP A 112 -4.99 6.16 5.71
C ASP A 112 -4.99 5.77 7.19
N SER A 113 -3.84 5.28 7.66
CA SER A 113 -3.67 4.82 9.05
C SER A 113 -3.94 5.96 10.04
N ALA A 114 -3.42 7.16 9.74
CA ALA A 114 -3.53 8.35 10.57
C ALA A 114 -4.97 8.91 10.62
N PHE A 115 -5.65 8.99 9.48
CA PHE A 115 -6.84 9.84 9.34
C PHE A 115 -8.11 9.10 8.95
N TYR A 116 -8.05 7.97 8.25
CA TYR A 116 -9.29 7.34 7.74
C TYR A 116 -10.18 6.81 8.86
N GLY A 117 -9.58 6.41 9.99
CA GLY A 117 -10.33 6.10 11.21
C GLY A 117 -11.16 7.27 11.72
N ILE A 118 -10.66 8.50 11.59
CA ILE A 118 -11.33 9.70 12.10
C ILE A 118 -12.36 10.22 11.09
N ILE A 119 -12.03 10.13 9.79
CA ILE A 119 -12.79 10.75 8.71
C ILE A 119 -14.01 9.93 8.31
N PHE A 120 -13.94 8.60 8.34
CA PHE A 120 -14.98 7.75 7.76
C PHE A 120 -15.73 6.94 8.81
N SER A 121 -16.98 6.60 8.51
CA SER A 121 -17.71 5.54 9.21
C SER A 121 -17.08 4.17 8.91
N PRO A 122 -17.39 3.13 9.70
CA PRO A 122 -17.01 1.76 9.35
C PRO A 122 -17.57 1.37 7.98
N SER A 123 -16.77 0.70 7.16
CA SER A 123 -17.25 0.03 5.95
C SER A 123 -17.90 -1.30 6.32
N THR A 124 -19.04 -1.63 5.72
CA THR A 124 -19.72 -2.91 5.94
C THR A 124 -20.00 -3.62 4.61
N THR A 125 -20.35 -4.90 4.67
CA THR A 125 -20.74 -5.69 3.48
C THR A 125 -22.08 -5.28 2.89
N HIS A 126 -22.83 -4.38 3.55
CA HIS A 126 -24.18 -3.97 3.15
C HIS A 126 -24.33 -2.46 2.94
N SER A 127 -23.33 -1.67 3.32
CA SER A 127 -23.36 -0.21 3.21
C SER A 127 -21.97 0.36 2.98
N VAL A 128 -21.91 1.31 2.03
CA VAL A 128 -20.72 2.14 1.78
C VAL A 128 -20.40 3.02 2.99
N ALA A 129 -19.14 3.47 3.09
CA ALA A 129 -18.74 4.37 4.16
C ALA A 129 -19.32 5.79 3.95
N THR A 130 -19.58 6.49 5.05
CA THR A 130 -19.95 7.90 5.07
C THR A 130 -18.74 8.74 5.50
N ILE A 131 -18.54 9.88 4.85
CA ILE A 131 -17.53 10.86 5.26
C ILE A 131 -18.08 11.77 6.35
N PHE A 132 -17.30 12.02 7.40
CA PHE A 132 -17.67 12.81 8.58
C PHE A 132 -19.03 12.41 9.20
N PRO A 133 -19.18 11.15 9.64
CA PRO A 133 -20.38 10.72 10.35
C PRO A 133 -20.61 11.54 11.63
N LYS A 134 -21.87 11.76 12.00
CA LYS A 134 -22.27 12.60 13.14
C LYS A 134 -21.69 12.12 14.47
N ASP A 135 -21.54 10.81 14.64
CA ASP A 135 -21.03 10.18 15.86
C ASP A 135 -19.50 10.06 15.89
N GLY A 136 -18.80 10.62 14.88
CA GLY A 136 -17.37 10.49 14.71
C GLY A 136 -16.96 9.24 13.91
N GLY A 137 -15.72 9.23 13.43
CA GLY A 137 -15.19 8.12 12.64
C GLY A 137 -14.99 6.83 13.45
N TYR A 138 -14.70 5.72 12.74
CA TYR A 138 -14.61 4.39 13.34
C TYR A 138 -13.38 4.14 14.25
N ALA A 139 -12.34 4.98 14.20
CA ALA A 139 -11.12 4.78 14.99
C ALA A 139 -10.36 6.09 15.26
N PRO A 140 -9.57 6.16 16.35
CA PRO A 140 -8.74 7.31 16.65
C PRO A 140 -7.53 7.45 15.69
N PHE A 141 -6.79 8.54 15.85
CA PHE A 141 -5.58 8.84 15.08
C PHE A 141 -4.57 7.67 15.09
N LEU A 142 -4.06 7.29 13.91
CA LEU A 142 -3.15 6.15 13.66
C LEU A 142 -3.76 4.74 13.75
N TYR A 143 -5.06 4.63 14.02
CA TYR A 143 -5.78 3.36 14.09
C TYR A 143 -6.69 3.10 12.88
N GLY A 144 -6.64 3.94 11.85
CA GLY A 144 -7.31 3.70 10.57
C GLY A 144 -6.79 2.46 9.85
N SER A 145 -7.66 1.81 9.08
CA SER A 145 -7.31 0.75 8.13
C SER A 145 -6.82 1.34 6.83
N VAL A 146 -5.83 0.68 6.21
CA VAL A 146 -5.39 0.97 4.85
C VAL A 146 -6.41 0.41 3.87
N VAL A 147 -6.78 1.19 2.86
CA VAL A 147 -7.77 0.77 1.84
C VAL A 147 -7.03 0.07 0.72
N ASP A 148 -7.34 -1.21 0.51
CA ASP A 148 -6.77 -2.06 -0.54
C ASP A 148 -7.83 -2.40 -1.58
N MET A 149 -7.44 -2.49 -2.85
CA MET A 149 -8.41 -2.64 -3.94
C MET A 149 -7.97 -3.50 -5.12
N PHE A 150 -6.68 -3.64 -5.43
CA PHE A 150 -6.24 -4.37 -6.61
C PHE A 150 -6.03 -5.85 -6.28
N SER A 151 -6.79 -6.72 -6.94
CA SER A 151 -6.74 -8.17 -6.78
C SER A 151 -6.52 -8.86 -8.12
N PHE A 152 -5.55 -9.78 -8.17
CA PHE A 152 -5.24 -10.58 -9.36
C PHE A 152 -5.34 -12.07 -9.02
N PRO A 153 -6.56 -12.66 -9.04
CA PRO A 153 -6.81 -14.04 -8.61
C PRO A 153 -6.35 -15.08 -9.65
N ILE A 154 -5.12 -14.95 -10.14
CA ILE A 154 -4.50 -15.90 -11.07
C ILE A 154 -4.06 -17.12 -10.27
N LYS A 155 -4.56 -18.29 -10.66
CA LYS A 155 -4.22 -19.57 -10.02
C LYS A 155 -3.36 -20.43 -10.93
N ILE A 156 -2.32 -21.05 -10.37
CA ILE A 156 -1.46 -22.03 -11.05
C ILE A 156 -1.59 -23.40 -10.39
N THR A 157 -1.52 -24.46 -11.19
CA THR A 157 -1.48 -25.83 -10.66
C THR A 157 -0.08 -26.13 -10.14
N VAL A 158 0.00 -26.66 -8.92
CA VAL A 158 1.25 -27.06 -8.27
C VAL A 158 1.33 -28.58 -8.14
N PRO A 159 2.54 -29.15 -8.10
CA PRO A 159 2.72 -30.59 -7.91
C PRO A 159 2.33 -31.02 -6.49
N SER A 160 2.09 -32.32 -6.29
CA SER A 160 1.63 -32.90 -5.02
C SER A 160 2.61 -32.73 -3.85
N TRP A 161 3.90 -32.50 -4.13
CA TRP A 161 4.91 -32.22 -3.11
C TRP A 161 4.92 -30.76 -2.63
N PHE A 162 4.13 -29.87 -3.25
CA PHE A 162 4.13 -28.46 -2.90
C PHE A 162 3.69 -28.24 -1.44
N PRO A 163 4.35 -27.34 -0.68
CA PRO A 163 4.03 -27.13 0.74
C PRO A 163 2.56 -26.80 1.00
N ASN A 164 1.93 -27.56 1.91
CA ASN A 164 0.54 -27.38 2.34
C ASN A 164 0.48 -27.14 3.86
N TRP A 165 1.28 -26.19 4.34
CA TRP A 165 1.22 -25.78 5.75
C TRP A 165 0.10 -24.77 5.96
N SER A 166 -0.60 -24.86 7.10
CA SER A 166 -1.75 -23.99 7.40
C SER A 166 -1.39 -22.50 7.49
N TRP A 167 -0.14 -22.20 7.84
CA TRP A 167 0.40 -20.84 7.93
C TRP A 167 1.05 -20.34 6.64
N TRP A 168 1.13 -21.19 5.60
CA TRP A 168 1.77 -20.83 4.35
C TRP A 168 0.82 -19.99 3.47
N PRO A 169 1.22 -18.79 3.02
CA PRO A 169 0.35 -17.91 2.25
C PRO A 169 -0.10 -18.50 0.90
N TRP A 170 0.70 -19.39 0.31
CA TRP A 170 0.42 -20.01 -0.99
C TRP A 170 -0.07 -21.44 -0.80
N ARG A 171 -0.96 -21.65 0.16
CA ARG A 171 -1.53 -22.97 0.41
C ARG A 171 -2.36 -23.43 -0.80
N PRO A 172 -2.15 -24.66 -1.34
CA PRO A 172 -2.95 -25.17 -2.44
C PRO A 172 -4.39 -25.43 -2.00
N ASP A 173 -5.34 -25.15 -2.90
CA ASP A 173 -6.74 -25.56 -2.74
C ASP A 173 -6.92 -27.07 -3.03
N PHE A 174 -8.15 -27.56 -2.88
CA PHE A 174 -8.48 -28.97 -3.09
C PHE A 174 -8.18 -29.48 -4.52
N ASN A 175 -7.95 -28.59 -5.49
CA ASN A 175 -7.59 -28.94 -6.86
C ASN A 175 -6.09 -28.77 -7.15
N ASN A 176 -5.25 -28.71 -6.11
CA ASN A 176 -3.82 -28.42 -6.20
C ASN A 176 -3.52 -27.10 -6.92
N LYS A 177 -4.37 -26.09 -6.77
CA LYS A 177 -4.14 -24.75 -7.32
C LYS A 177 -3.76 -23.76 -6.23
N VAL A 178 -2.74 -22.94 -6.49
CA VAL A 178 -2.32 -21.84 -5.61
C VAL A 178 -2.55 -20.51 -6.32
N SER A 179 -2.93 -19.48 -5.57
CA SER A 179 -2.93 -18.11 -6.08
C SER A 179 -1.49 -17.65 -6.29
N LEU A 180 -1.17 -17.20 -7.51
CA LEU A 180 0.13 -16.64 -7.87
C LEU A 180 0.42 -15.38 -7.05
N PHE A 181 -0.61 -14.60 -6.74
CA PHE A 181 -0.53 -13.43 -5.89
C PHE A 181 -1.77 -13.36 -4.98
N PRO A 182 -1.69 -13.86 -3.74
CA PRO A 182 -2.83 -13.95 -2.84
C PRO A 182 -3.19 -12.63 -2.15
N TYR A 183 -2.38 -11.59 -2.35
CA TYR A 183 -2.54 -10.32 -1.64
C TYR A 183 -3.36 -9.33 -2.46
N ILE A 184 -4.22 -8.58 -1.77
CA ILE A 184 -4.87 -7.39 -2.30
C ILE A 184 -4.00 -6.20 -1.90
N PHE A 185 -3.80 -5.25 -2.80
CA PHE A 185 -2.90 -4.13 -2.58
C PHE A 185 -3.50 -2.84 -3.14
N ASN A 186 -2.86 -1.72 -2.85
CA ASN A 186 -3.30 -0.42 -3.35
C ASN A 186 -2.26 0.27 -4.24
N PHE A 187 -2.61 1.46 -4.70
CA PHE A 187 -1.72 2.25 -5.55
C PHE A 187 -0.41 2.64 -4.83
N ALA A 188 -0.48 3.03 -3.55
CA ALA A 188 0.69 3.26 -2.72
C ALA A 188 1.64 2.03 -2.67
N ASP A 189 1.14 0.81 -2.47
CA ASP A 189 1.96 -0.41 -2.48
C ASP A 189 2.63 -0.66 -3.84
N ALA A 190 1.91 -0.39 -4.93
CA ALA A 190 2.47 -0.46 -6.28
C ALA A 190 3.63 0.53 -6.46
N THR A 191 3.48 1.77 -5.99
CA THR A 191 4.57 2.77 -6.07
C THR A 191 5.79 2.36 -5.24
N ILE A 192 5.60 1.82 -4.03
CA ILE A 192 6.70 1.27 -3.22
C ILE A 192 7.40 0.13 -3.98
N THR A 193 6.63 -0.82 -4.49
CA THR A 193 7.15 -2.01 -5.19
C THR A 193 7.97 -1.61 -6.41
N ILE A 194 7.45 -0.71 -7.25
CA ILE A 194 8.17 -0.20 -8.42
C ILE A 194 9.44 0.56 -7.99
N GLY A 195 9.35 1.42 -6.99
CA GLY A 195 10.51 2.15 -6.47
C GLY A 195 11.61 1.21 -5.98
N VAL A 196 11.27 0.19 -5.19
CA VAL A 196 12.22 -0.82 -4.70
C VAL A 196 12.80 -1.63 -5.85
N ALA A 197 11.99 -2.07 -6.81
CA ALA A 197 12.45 -2.81 -7.98
C ALA A 197 13.47 -1.99 -8.79
N LEU A 198 13.22 -0.70 -8.99
CA LEU A 198 14.15 0.20 -9.67
C LEU A 198 15.46 0.36 -8.90
N VAL A 199 15.43 0.45 -7.56
CA VAL A 199 16.66 0.46 -6.74
C VAL A 199 17.47 -0.83 -6.97
N ILE A 200 16.82 -1.99 -6.95
CA ILE A 200 17.48 -3.29 -7.09
C ILE A 200 18.07 -3.46 -8.50
N ILE A 201 17.28 -3.20 -9.55
CA ILE A 201 17.68 -3.37 -10.95
C ILE A 201 18.83 -2.43 -11.30
N PHE A 202 18.75 -1.18 -10.84
CA PHE A 202 19.73 -0.16 -11.18
C PHE A 202 20.80 0.06 -10.10
N LYS A 203 20.93 -0.85 -9.11
CA LYS A 203 21.87 -0.70 -7.98
C LYS A 203 23.29 -0.32 -8.40
N ASN A 204 23.79 -0.90 -9.51
CA ASN A 204 25.14 -0.65 -10.01
C ASN A 204 25.31 0.77 -10.58
N LYS A 205 24.21 1.43 -10.93
CA LYS A 205 24.18 2.81 -11.43
C LYS A 205 23.96 3.83 -10.31
N PHE A 206 23.67 3.42 -9.06
CA PHE A 206 23.40 4.31 -7.91
C PHE A 206 24.67 4.91 -7.29
N GLN A 207 25.77 4.93 -8.04
CA GLN A 207 26.97 5.63 -7.64
C GLN A 207 26.86 7.11 -8.00
N LYS A 208 27.56 7.95 -7.23
CA LYS A 208 27.63 9.37 -7.50
C LYS A 208 28.25 9.56 -8.90
N THR A 209 27.55 10.23 -9.82
CA THR A 209 28.19 10.58 -11.10
C THR A 209 29.23 11.65 -10.83
N SER A 210 30.48 11.37 -11.20
CA SER A 210 31.64 12.27 -11.11
C SER A 210 31.35 13.61 -11.78
#